data_AF-A0A4V2HTA5-F1
#
_entry.id   AF-A0A4V2HTA5-F1
#
_cell.length_a   1.000
_cell.length_b   1.000
_cell.length_c   1.000
_cell.angle_alpha   90.00
_cell.angle_beta   90.00
_cell.angle_gamma   90.00
#
_symmetry.space_group_name_H-M   'P 1'
#
loop_
_entity.id
_entity.type
_entity.pdbx_description
1 polymer ?
#
loop_
_entity_poly.entity_id
_entity_poly.type
_entity_poly.pdbx_seq_one_letter_code
_entity_poly.pdbx_strand_id
1 'polypeptide(L)'
;MPEASQICRGLITDALRAPLGPVVKWSEQEASVENISKCGVRGSPIIVKRVFAPSPQTERRRMGATKQPTELLMKAILKGRPKLETGLVAQARGL
;
A
#
# COMPACT_ATOMS: atom_id res chain seq x y z
N MET A 1 7.93 -3.74 4.31
CA MET A 1 6.69 -4.40 4.78
C MET A 1 6.87 -4.61 6.27
N PRO A 2 6.02 -4.09 7.16
CA PRO A 2 6.22 -4.36 8.57
C PRO A 2 5.89 -5.84 8.79
N GLU A 3 6.91 -6.64 9.11
CA GLU A 3 6.75 -7.96 9.72
C GLU A 3 6.34 -7.72 11.18
N ALA A 4 5.11 -7.22 11.38
CA ALA A 4 4.52 -7.13 12.70
C ALA A 4 4.00 -8.51 13.07
N SER A 5 4.37 -8.99 14.26
CA SER A 5 3.77 -10.18 14.87
C SER A 5 2.24 -10.06 14.80
N GLN A 6 1.56 -11.13 14.40
CA GLN A 6 0.10 -11.15 14.29
C GLN A 6 -0.54 -10.60 15.57
N ILE A 7 -1.53 -9.72 15.44
CA ILE A 7 -2.24 -9.15 16.58
C ILE A 7 -2.88 -10.28 17.37
N CYS A 8 -2.56 -10.37 18.66
CA CYS A 8 -3.15 -11.38 19.56
C CYS A 8 -4.67 -11.21 19.64
N ARG A 9 -5.39 -12.33 19.64
CA ARG A 9 -6.83 -12.32 19.94
C ARG A 9 -7.03 -12.00 21.43
N GLY A 10 -7.91 -11.05 21.73
CA GLY A 10 -8.32 -10.75 23.11
C GLY A 10 -9.18 -11.87 23.70
N LEU A 11 -9.29 -11.92 25.04
CA LEU A 11 -10.19 -12.84 25.74
C LEU A 11 -11.62 -12.31 25.71
N ILE A 12 -12.61 -13.21 25.84
CA ILE A 12 -14.02 -12.83 25.92
C ILE A 12 -14.32 -11.95 27.14
N THR A 13 -13.61 -12.19 28.24
CA THR A 13 -13.69 -11.36 29.46
C THR A 13 -13.25 -9.94 29.21
N ASP A 14 -12.23 -9.74 28.37
CA ASP A 14 -11.74 -8.41 28.01
C ASP A 14 -12.73 -7.71 27.06
N ALA A 15 -13.34 -8.45 26.13
CA ALA A 15 -14.39 -7.92 25.27
C ALA A 15 -15.64 -7.46 26.05
N LEU A 16 -15.99 -8.17 27.14
CA LEU A 16 -17.08 -7.77 28.04
C LEU A 16 -16.69 -6.59 28.95
N ARG A 17 -15.42 -6.49 29.36
CA ARG A 17 -14.93 -5.44 30.26
C ARG A 17 -14.59 -4.13 29.55
N ALA A 18 -13.98 -4.19 28.36
CA ALA A 18 -13.46 -3.02 27.65
C ALA A 18 -14.50 -1.90 27.41
N PRO A 19 -15.77 -2.19 27.06
CA PRO A 19 -16.79 -1.15 26.87
C PRO A 19 -17.14 -0.38 28.15
N LEU A 20 -16.89 -0.97 29.33
CA LEU A 20 -17.18 -0.37 30.63
C LEU A 20 -16.03 0.53 31.12
N GLY A 21 -14.84 0.41 30.51
CA GLY A 21 -13.69 1.21 30.87
C GLY A 21 -13.88 2.67 30.45
N PRO A 22 -13.40 3.65 31.24
CA PRO A 22 -13.44 5.05 30.84
C PRO A 22 -12.54 5.27 29.63
N VAL A 23 -13.09 5.85 28.56
CA VAL A 23 -12.32 6.28 27.39
C VAL A 23 -12.27 7.80 27.40
N VAL A 24 -11.09 8.35 27.70
CA VAL A 24 -10.88 9.80 27.65
C VAL A 24 -10.89 10.24 26.19
N LYS A 25 -11.83 11.12 25.85
CA LYS A 25 -11.87 11.78 24.54
C LYS A 25 -11.08 13.07 24.66
N TRP A 26 -10.12 13.26 23.77
CA TRP A 26 -9.33 14.47 23.70
C TRP A 26 -9.81 15.29 22.53
N SER A 27 -10.17 16.56 22.79
CA SER A 27 -10.41 17.55 21.76
C SER A 27 -9.12 18.26 21.34
N GLU A 28 -9.13 18.94 20.20
CA GLU A 28 -7.99 19.74 19.71
C GLU A 28 -7.54 20.81 20.72
N GLN A 29 -8.50 21.34 21.50
CA GLN A 29 -8.28 22.34 22.54
C GLN A 29 -7.61 21.72 23.78
N GLU A 30 -8.05 20.53 24.20
CA GLU A 30 -7.51 19.81 25.37
C GLU A 30 -6.14 19.19 25.06
N ALA A 31 -5.90 18.81 23.81
CA ALA A 31 -4.64 18.22 23.35
C ALA A 31 -3.51 19.26 23.18
N SER A 32 -3.74 20.54 23.49
CA SER A 32 -2.75 21.63 23.33
C SER A 32 -2.11 21.64 21.93
N VAL A 33 -2.94 21.48 20.90
CA VAL A 33 -2.45 21.50 19.51
C VAL A 33 -1.99 22.91 19.17
N GLU A 34 -0.68 23.11 19.03
CA GLU A 34 -0.04 24.42 18.82
C GLU A 34 -0.64 25.21 17.63
N ASN A 35 -1.07 24.51 16.57
CA ASN A 35 -1.68 25.15 15.43
C ASN A 35 -2.76 24.28 14.78
N ILE A 36 -4.01 24.53 15.16
CA ILE A 36 -5.21 23.86 14.62
C ILE A 36 -5.31 23.98 13.09
N SER A 37 -4.76 25.04 12.48
CA SER A 37 -4.79 25.18 11.01
C SER A 37 -3.92 24.16 10.28
N LYS A 38 -2.99 23.49 10.98
CA LYS A 38 -2.17 22.39 10.46
C LYS A 38 -2.83 21.01 10.64
N CYS A 39 -4.06 20.95 11.15
CA CYS A 39 -4.80 19.69 11.32
C CYS A 39 -5.86 19.48 10.24
N GLY A 40 -6.24 18.21 10.06
CA GLY A 40 -7.28 17.81 9.12
C GLY A 40 -6.99 18.17 7.66
N VAL A 41 -8.05 18.35 6.88
CA VAL A 41 -7.94 18.67 5.44
C VAL A 41 -7.24 20.01 5.22
N ARG A 42 -7.40 20.96 6.14
CA ARG A 42 -6.85 22.31 6.04
C ARG A 42 -5.32 22.32 6.18
N GLY A 43 -4.78 21.44 7.02
CA GLY A 43 -3.35 21.32 7.24
C GLY A 43 -2.64 20.34 6.31
N SER A 44 -3.38 19.48 5.62
CA SER A 44 -2.80 18.54 4.68
C SER A 44 -2.30 19.27 3.42
N PRO A 45 -1.03 19.12 3.02
CA PRO A 45 -0.54 19.70 1.78
C PRO A 45 -1.14 19.01 0.52
N ILE A 46 -1.78 17.86 0.70
CA ILE A 46 -2.30 17.02 -0.39
C ILE A 46 -3.83 16.99 -0.33
N ILE A 47 -4.46 17.27 -1.48
CA ILE A 47 -5.91 17.19 -1.69
C ILE A 47 -6.21 16.05 -2.68
N VAL A 48 -7.05 15.10 -2.27
CA VAL A 48 -7.50 14.02 -3.15
C VAL A 48 -8.55 14.55 -4.12
N LYS A 49 -8.18 14.69 -5.40
CA LYS A 49 -9.09 15.23 -6.44
C LYS A 49 -10.08 14.20 -6.98
N ARG A 50 -9.68 12.94 -7.07
CA ARG A 50 -10.50 11.85 -7.62
C ARG A 50 -10.08 10.53 -6.99
N VAL A 51 -11.07 9.72 -6.64
CA VAL A 51 -10.88 8.32 -6.24
C VAL A 51 -11.50 7.45 -7.33
N PHE A 52 -10.76 6.44 -7.79
CA PHE A 52 -11.25 5.45 -8.75
C PHE A 52 -10.78 4.06 -8.32
N ALA A 53 -11.64 3.06 -8.51
CA ALA A 53 -11.24 1.67 -8.35
C ALA A 53 -10.37 1.28 -9.56
N PRO A 54 -9.19 0.64 -9.36
CA PRO A 54 -8.41 0.12 -10.46
C PRO A 54 -9.22 -0.95 -11.20
N SER A 55 -9.18 -0.94 -12.53
CA SER A 55 -9.82 -1.99 -13.31
C SER A 55 -9.16 -3.34 -12.99
N PRO A 56 -9.94 -4.41 -12.82
CA PRO A 56 -9.36 -5.74 -12.63
C PRO A 56 -8.53 -6.11 -13.86
N GLN A 57 -7.37 -6.72 -13.64
CA GLN A 57 -6.54 -7.19 -14.74
C GLN A 57 -7.23 -8.38 -15.43
N THR A 58 -7.73 -8.16 -16.65
CA THR A 58 -8.35 -9.20 -17.50
C THR A 58 -7.30 -10.11 -18.15
N GLU A 59 -6.02 -9.76 -18.07
CA GLU A 59 -4.96 -10.51 -18.72
C GLU A 59 -4.63 -11.80 -17.97
N ARG A 60 -4.86 -12.94 -18.63
CA ARG A 60 -4.48 -14.26 -18.12
C ARG A 60 -2.96 -14.34 -17.99
N ARG A 61 -2.46 -14.42 -16.76
CA ARG A 61 -1.03 -14.68 -16.51
C ARG A 61 -0.63 -15.99 -17.17
N ARG A 62 0.41 -15.94 -17.99
CA ARG A 62 1.02 -17.13 -18.60
C ARG A 62 1.95 -17.74 -17.56
N MET A 63 1.63 -18.94 -17.10
CA MET A 63 2.56 -19.74 -16.32
C MET A 63 3.69 -20.21 -17.25
N GLY A 64 4.94 -19.98 -16.86
CA GLY A 64 6.07 -20.56 -17.57
C GLY A 64 5.99 -22.08 -17.50
N ALA A 65 6.14 -22.77 -18.63
CA ALA A 65 6.22 -24.22 -18.63
C ALA A 65 7.40 -24.64 -17.75
N THR A 66 7.12 -25.49 -16.75
CA THR A 66 8.15 -25.96 -15.80
C THR A 66 9.26 -26.67 -16.57
N LYS A 67 10.50 -26.25 -16.30
CA LYS A 67 11.79 -26.63 -16.93
C LYS A 67 12.32 -25.77 -18.09
N GLN A 68 11.78 -24.58 -18.37
CA GLN A 68 12.47 -23.68 -19.30
C GLN A 68 13.64 -22.93 -18.65
N PRO A 69 14.80 -22.83 -19.33
CA PRO A 69 15.91 -21.98 -18.89
C PRO A 69 15.46 -20.52 -18.79
N THR A 70 15.98 -19.81 -17.79
CA THR A 70 15.69 -18.40 -17.46
C THR A 70 15.63 -17.49 -18.70
N GLU A 71 16.47 -17.74 -19.70
CA GLU A 71 16.52 -16.99 -20.96
C GLU A 71 15.22 -17.02 -21.78
N LEU A 72 14.52 -18.16 -21.83
CA LEU A 72 13.26 -18.26 -22.58
C LEU A 72 12.15 -17.48 -21.88
N LEU A 73 12.14 -17.50 -20.55
CA LEU A 73 11.22 -16.70 -19.76
C LEU A 73 11.50 -15.20 -19.94
N MET A 74 12.78 -14.80 -19.91
CA MET A 74 13.18 -13.41 -20.15
C MET A 74 12.72 -12.94 -21.55
N LYS A 75 12.97 -13.72 -22.60
CA LYS A 75 12.49 -13.41 -23.96
C LYS A 75 10.97 -13.28 -24.02
N ALA A 76 10.23 -14.14 -23.33
CA ALA A 76 8.76 -14.07 -23.29
C ALA A 76 8.24 -12.81 -22.57
N ILE A 77 8.90 -12.40 -21.47
CA ILE A 77 8.57 -11.17 -20.74
C ILE A 77 8.83 -9.93 -21.60
N LEU A 78 9.99 -9.86 -22.26
CA LEU A 78 10.36 -8.73 -23.10
C LEU A 78 9.46 -8.61 -24.33
N LYS A 79 9.10 -9.75 -24.95
CA LYS A 79 8.11 -9.79 -26.04
C LYS A 79 6.73 -9.27 -25.61
N GLY A 80 6.32 -9.54 -24.37
CA GLY A 80 5.06 -9.04 -23.81
C GLY A 80 5.09 -7.55 -23.41
N ARG A 81 6.28 -6.97 -23.23
CA ARG A 81 6.47 -5.59 -22.75
C ARG A 81 7.61 -4.90 -23.51
N PRO A 82 7.43 -4.54 -24.80
CA PRO A 82 8.52 -3.99 -25.61
C PRO A 82 9.11 -2.69 -25.08
N LYS A 83 8.31 -1.86 -24.39
CA LYS A 83 8.79 -0.62 -23.75
C LYS A 83 9.75 -0.87 -22.57
N LEU A 84 9.77 -2.08 -22.03
CA LEU A 84 10.62 -2.45 -20.90
C LEU A 84 12.09 -2.54 -21.31
N GLU A 85 12.39 -3.04 -22.52
CA GLU A 85 13.76 -3.07 -23.04
C GLU A 85 14.33 -1.66 -23.19
N THR A 86 13.56 -0.75 -23.80
CA THR A 86 13.97 0.64 -23.98
C THR A 86 14.21 1.33 -22.64
N GLY A 87 13.33 1.12 -21.65
CA GLY A 87 13.49 1.68 -20.31
C GLY A 87 14.70 1.13 -19.57
N LEU A 88 14.96 -0.18 -19.66
CA LEU A 88 16.09 -0.81 -19.00
C LEU A 88 17.43 -0.34 -19.59
N VAL A 89 17.48 -0.16 -20.92
CA VAL A 89 18.66 0.38 -21.61
C VAL A 89 18.89 1.85 -21.27
N ALA A 90 17.84 2.67 -21.15
CA ALA A 90 17.97 4.06 -20.71
C ALA A 90 18.54 4.13 -19.28
N GLN A 91 17.98 3.34 -18.36
CA GLN A 91 18.41 3.29 -16.96
C GLN A 91 19.85 2.76 -16.79
N ALA A 92 20.24 1.74 -17.56
CA ALA A 92 21.62 1.22 -17.54
C ALA A 92 22.64 2.22 -18.08
N ARG A 93 22.20 3.19 -18.90
CA ARG A 93 23.02 4.30 -19.39
C ARG A 93 23.03 5.51 -18.45
N GLY A 94 22.35 5.44 -17.31
CA GLY A 94 22.30 6.52 -16.32
C GLY A 94 21.44 7.73 -16.74
N LEU A 95 20.50 7.52 -17.67
CA LEU A 95 19.48 8.49 -18.08
C LEU A 95 18.12 8.11 -17.48
#